data_AF-A0A812STQ8-F1
#
_entry.id   AF-A0A812STQ8-F1
#
_cell.length_a   1.000
_cell.length_b   1.000
_cell.length_c   1.000
_cell.angle_alpha   90.00
_cell.angle_beta   90.00
_cell.angle_gamma   90.00
#
_symmetry.space_group_name_H-M   'P 1'
#
loop_
_entity.id
_entity.type
_entity.pdbx_description
1 polymer ?
#
loop_
_entity_poly.entity_id
_entity_poly.type
_entity_poly.pdbx_seq_one_letter_code
_entity_poly.pdbx_strand_id
1 'polypeptide(L)'
;MGAARVITTCSETHASFVRKLGADQVIDYHKQNYYDVLPPKSVDVVYDCVGLDGTGDHAFGIIKTHGSFVTLLQGAKASISTRVSRPDVRQYAPTCTWPS
;
A
#
# COMPACT_ATOMS: atom_id res chain seq x y z
N MET A 1 -4.92 -9.67 -17.35
CA MET A 1 -4.23 -9.51 -16.06
C MET A 1 -4.87 -8.33 -15.36
N GLY A 2 -5.48 -8.56 -14.19
CA GLY A 2 -6.14 -7.53 -13.38
C GLY A 2 -6.06 -7.95 -11.92
N ALA A 3 -6.22 -7.02 -11.00
CA ALA A 3 -6.35 -7.39 -9.59
C ALA A 3 -7.67 -8.14 -9.40
N ALA A 4 -7.62 -9.32 -8.79
CA ALA A 4 -8.83 -10.10 -8.48
C ALA A 4 -9.65 -9.48 -7.34
N ARG A 5 -9.00 -8.64 -6.51
CA ARG A 5 -9.61 -7.93 -5.40
C ARG A 5 -8.89 -6.61 -5.18
N VAL A 6 -9.64 -5.51 -5.13
CA VAL A 6 -9.13 -4.16 -4.86
C VAL A 6 -9.59 -3.69 -3.49
N ILE A 7 -8.64 -3.34 -2.64
CA ILE A 7 -8.89 -2.81 -1.30
C ILE A 7 -8.38 -1.38 -1.28
N THR A 8 -9.25 -0.44 -0.92
CA THR A 8 -8.91 0.99 -0.88
C THR A 8 -9.19 1.59 0.48
N THR A 9 -8.32 2.49 0.94
CA THR A 9 -8.59 3.33 2.10
C THR A 9 -9.18 4.66 1.65
N CYS A 10 -10.38 5.02 2.12
CA CYS A 10 -10.96 6.33 1.88
C CYS A 10 -11.90 6.72 3.02
N SER A 11 -12.20 8.01 3.16
CA SER A 11 -13.20 8.46 4.12
C SER A 11 -14.59 7.93 3.72
N GLU A 12 -15.47 7.77 4.71
CA GLU A 12 -16.85 7.29 4.52
C GLU A 12 -17.60 8.05 3.42
N THR A 13 -17.43 9.37 3.34
CA THR A 13 -18.06 10.23 2.33
C THR A 13 -17.71 9.84 0.89
N HIS A 14 -16.53 9.27 0.66
CA HIS A 14 -16.06 8.86 -0.66
C HIS A 14 -16.22 7.36 -0.94
N ALA A 15 -16.71 6.57 0.02
CA ALA A 15 -16.86 5.12 -0.12
C ALA A 15 -17.72 4.74 -1.34
N SER A 16 -18.82 5.44 -1.57
CA SER A 16 -19.71 5.21 -2.71
C SER A 16 -19.03 5.52 -4.06
N PHE A 17 -18.11 6.48 -4.09
CA PHE A 17 -17.38 6.86 -5.30
C PHE A 17 -16.32 5.81 -5.65
N VAL A 18 -15.51 5.39 -4.67
CA VAL A 18 -14.46 4.39 -4.92
C VAL A 18 -15.01 3.00 -5.24
N ARG A 19 -16.17 2.63 -4.68
CA ARG A 19 -16.86 1.39 -5.06
C ARG A 19 -17.29 1.40 -6.52
N LYS A 20 -17.78 2.53 -7.04
CA LYS A 20 -18.11 2.67 -8.46
C LYS A 20 -16.89 2.59 -9.38
N LEU A 21 -15.71 2.96 -8.88
CA LEU A 21 -14.44 2.79 -9.59
C LEU A 21 -13.90 1.36 -9.57
N GLY A 22 -14.54 0.44 -8.82
CA GLY A 22 -14.16 -0.97 -8.75
C GLY A 22 -13.48 -1.41 -7.46
N ALA A 23 -13.59 -0.63 -6.36
CA ALA A 23 -13.14 -1.10 -5.05
C ALA A 23 -14.09 -2.16 -4.47
N ASP A 24 -13.59 -3.37 -4.24
CA ASP A 24 -14.33 -4.45 -3.58
C ASP A 24 -14.53 -4.17 -2.09
N GLN A 25 -13.45 -3.71 -1.43
CA GLN A 25 -13.44 -3.39 -0.01
C GLN A 25 -12.94 -1.97 0.22
N VAL A 26 -13.67 -1.24 1.05
CA VAL A 26 -13.33 0.12 1.48
C VAL A 26 -13.04 0.09 2.97
N ILE A 27 -11.89 0.64 3.37
CA ILE A 27 -11.49 0.80 4.76
C ILE A 27 -11.49 2.30 5.08
N ASP A 28 -12.26 2.70 6.10
CA ASP A 28 -12.27 4.08 6.56
C ASP A 28 -11.06 4.36 7.46
N TYR A 29 -10.12 5.12 6.93
CA TYR A 29 -8.88 5.46 7.64
C TYR A 29 -9.13 6.37 8.86
N HIS A 30 -10.28 7.05 8.96
CA HIS A 30 -10.63 7.81 10.18
C HIS A 30 -11.05 6.90 11.33
N LYS A 31 -11.48 5.67 11.03
CA LYS A 31 -12.00 4.72 12.03
C LYS A 31 -10.96 3.68 12.42
N GLN A 32 -10.17 3.20 11.46
CA GLN A 32 -9.23 2.10 11.65
C GLN A 32 -8.11 2.12 10.62
N ASN A 33 -6.92 1.68 11.01
CA ASN A 33 -5.80 1.56 10.09
C ASN A 33 -5.93 0.29 9.25
N TYR A 34 -5.56 0.36 7.98
CA TYR A 34 -5.63 -0.79 7.08
C TYR A 34 -4.74 -1.95 7.53
N TYR A 35 -3.59 -1.66 8.15
CA TYR A 35 -2.63 -2.67 8.59
C TYR A 35 -3.08 -3.47 9.82
N ASP A 36 -4.06 -2.97 10.58
CA ASP A 36 -4.68 -3.70 11.68
C ASP A 36 -5.84 -4.58 11.19
N VAL A 37 -6.47 -4.18 10.09
CA VAL A 37 -7.66 -4.82 9.53
C VAL A 37 -7.29 -5.98 8.60
N LEU A 38 -6.18 -5.82 7.87
CA LEU A 38 -5.74 -6.80 6.91
C LEU A 38 -4.87 -7.85 7.59
N PRO A 39 -5.12 -9.14 7.36
CA PRO A 39 -4.27 -10.18 7.91
C PRO A 39 -2.85 -10.08 7.33
N PRO A 40 -1.83 -10.52 8.08
CA PRO A 40 -0.46 -10.53 7.60
C PRO A 40 -0.33 -11.39 6.34
N LYS A 41 0.54 -11.00 5.41
CA LYS A 41 0.78 -11.72 4.14
C LYS A 41 -0.51 -12.03 3.35
N SER A 42 -1.43 -11.08 3.25
CA SER A 42 -2.71 -11.24 2.56
C SER A 42 -2.80 -10.49 1.22
N VAL A 43 -1.89 -9.54 0.99
CA VAL A 43 -1.93 -8.66 -0.19
C VAL A 43 -0.73 -8.89 -1.08
N ASP A 44 -0.93 -8.92 -2.40
CA ASP A 44 0.14 -9.12 -3.38
C ASP A 44 0.87 -7.81 -3.71
N VAL A 45 0.12 -6.71 -3.81
CA VAL A 45 0.66 -5.37 -4.12
C VAL A 45 0.02 -4.32 -3.22
N VAL A 46 0.83 -3.48 -2.60
CA VAL A 46 0.38 -2.26 -1.92
C VAL A 46 0.83 -1.06 -2.73
N TYR A 47 -0.13 -0.20 -3.06
CA TYR A 47 0.10 1.03 -3.81
C TYR A 47 -0.18 2.24 -2.91
N ASP A 48 0.87 2.95 -2.56
CA ASP A 48 0.83 4.09 -1.64
C ASP A 48 1.02 5.41 -2.39
N CYS A 49 -0.02 6.25 -2.30
CA CYS A 49 -0.05 7.59 -2.86
C CYS A 49 0.05 8.69 -1.80
N VAL A 50 -0.10 8.35 -0.53
CA VAL A 50 -0.18 9.33 0.56
C VAL A 50 1.19 9.56 1.15
N GLY A 51 1.96 8.48 1.31
CA GLY A 51 3.34 8.53 1.74
C GLY A 51 3.56 9.05 3.15
N LEU A 52 2.68 8.68 4.07
CA LEU A 52 2.87 8.98 5.49
C LEU A 52 4.06 8.21 6.05
N ASP A 53 4.72 8.78 7.06
CA ASP A 53 5.79 8.11 7.80
C ASP A 53 5.34 6.75 8.35
N GLY A 54 6.21 5.74 8.25
CA GLY A 54 5.94 4.37 8.73
C GLY A 54 5.03 3.53 7.83
N THR A 55 4.37 4.11 6.82
CA THR A 55 3.46 3.38 5.90
C THR A 55 4.18 2.21 5.22
N GLY A 56 5.43 2.41 4.80
CA GLY A 56 6.24 1.37 4.19
C GLY A 56 6.50 0.20 5.14
N ASP A 57 6.79 0.46 6.41
CA ASP A 57 7.07 -0.60 7.39
C ASP A 57 5.82 -1.45 7.68
N HIS A 58 4.67 -0.80 7.85
CA HIS A 58 3.39 -1.48 8.03
C HIS A 58 2.97 -2.27 6.78
N ALA A 59 3.19 -1.72 5.59
CA ALA A 59 2.86 -2.38 4.33
C ALA A 59 3.63 -3.70 4.16
N PHE A 60 4.90 -3.76 4.55
CA PHE A 60 5.70 -4.99 4.44
C PHE A 60 5.16 -6.15 5.29
N GLY A 61 4.46 -5.86 6.40
CA GLY A 61 3.81 -6.87 7.23
C GLY A 61 2.60 -7.53 6.56
N ILE A 62 1.83 -6.77 5.79
CA ILE A 62 0.62 -7.26 5.11
C ILE A 62 0.91 -7.88 3.73
N ILE A 63 2.05 -7.55 3.12
CA ILE A 63 2.43 -8.05 1.81
C ILE A 63 2.89 -9.51 1.87
N LYS A 64 2.34 -10.32 0.95
CA LYS A 64 2.69 -11.72 0.70
C LYS A 64 4.16 -11.90 0.31
N THR A 65 4.64 -13.13 0.39
CA THR A 65 5.98 -13.47 -0.10
C THR A 65 6.09 -13.17 -1.59
N HIS A 66 7.16 -12.50 -1.99
CA HIS A 66 7.39 -12.01 -3.37
C HIS A 66 6.41 -10.92 -3.85
N GLY A 67 5.64 -10.32 -2.95
CA GLY A 67 4.79 -9.18 -3.28
C GLY A 67 5.58 -7.89 -3.50
N SER A 68 4.85 -6.82 -3.83
CA SER A 68 5.44 -5.52 -4.18
C SER A 68 4.82 -4.36 -3.39
N PHE A 69 5.66 -3.52 -2.83
CA PHE A 69 5.30 -2.20 -2.31
C PHE A 69 5.68 -1.14 -3.34
N VAL A 70 4.70 -0.37 -3.80
CA VAL A 70 4.91 0.72 -4.75
C VAL A 70 4.46 2.00 -4.07
N THR A 71 5.35 2.98 -3.95
CA THR A 71 5.00 4.29 -3.40
C THR A 71 5.41 5.40 -4.37
N LEU A 72 4.58 6.43 -4.49
CA LEU A 72 4.92 7.62 -5.29
C LEU A 72 5.88 8.56 -4.55
N LEU A 73 6.02 8.41 -3.23
CA LEU A 73 6.77 9.33 -2.39
C LEU A 73 8.02 8.65 -1.83
N GLN A 74 9.19 9.24 -2.10
CA GLN A 74 10.47 8.66 -1.67
C GLN A 74 10.64 8.65 -0.14
N GLY A 75 9.93 9.52 0.59
CA GLY A 75 9.95 9.55 2.05
C GLY A 75 9.21 8.37 2.69
N ALA A 76 8.26 7.76 1.99
CA ALA A 76 7.41 6.68 2.50
C ALA A 76 8.02 5.29 2.36
N LYS A 77 9.30 5.24 1.97
CA LYS A 77 10.02 3.99 1.79
C LYS A 77 10.13 3.26 3.14
N ALA A 78 9.94 1.94 3.13
CA ALA A 78 10.16 1.13 4.32
C ALA A 78 11.60 1.31 4.84
N SER A 79 11.75 1.24 6.16
CA SER A 79 13.05 1.35 6.81
C SER A 79 14.02 0.25 6.33
N ILE A 80 15.32 0.53 6.45
CA ILE A 80 16.36 -0.43 6.04
C ILE A 80 16.20 -1.74 6.82
N SER A 81 15.89 -1.68 8.12
CA SER A 81 15.64 -2.84 8.97
C SER A 81 14.53 -3.74 8.40
N THR A 82 13.39 -3.15 8.05
CA THR A 82 12.25 -3.89 7.48
C THR A 82 12.58 -4.51 6.13
N ARG A 83 13.31 -3.78 5.28
CA ARG A 83 13.79 -4.32 3.99
C ARG A 83 14.75 -5.49 4.16
N VAL A 84 15.63 -5.45 5.16
CA VAL A 84 16.57 -6.54 5.46
C VAL A 84 15.84 -7.75 6.06
N SER A 85 14.83 -7.51 6.89
CA SER A 85 13.97 -8.57 7.45
C SER A 85 13.12 -9.28 6.39
N ARG A 86 12.74 -8.57 5.32
CA ARG A 86 11.89 -9.08 4.23
C ARG A 86 12.52 -8.80 2.85
N PRO A 87 13.63 -9.48 2.51
CA PRO A 87 14.28 -9.31 1.21
C PRO A 87 13.42 -9.85 0.05
N ASP A 88 12.38 -10.62 0.36
CA ASP A 88 11.41 -11.15 -0.59
C ASP A 88 10.48 -10.08 -1.18
N VAL A 89 10.18 -9.02 -0.42
CA VAL A 89 9.24 -7.97 -0.85
C VAL A 89 9.99 -6.93 -1.67
N ARG A 90 9.50 -6.69 -2.89
CA ARG A 90 10.09 -5.70 -3.78
C ARG A 90 9.51 -4.33 -3.47
N GLN A 91 10.36 -3.31 -3.53
CA GLN A 91 9.94 -1.94 -3.29
C GLN A 91 10.29 -1.06 -4.48
N TYR A 92 9.28 -0.32 -4.95
CA TYR A 92 9.39 0.60 -6.07
C TYR A 92 8.99 2.00 -5.64
N ALA A 93 9.80 2.99 -6.02
CA ALA A 93 9.45 4.38 -5.89
C ALA A 93 9.98 5.12 -7.13
N PRO A 94 9.12 5.37 -8.15
CA PRO A 94 9.56 5.98 -9.37
C PRO A 94 10.06 7.40 -9.11
N THR A 95 11.14 7.79 -9.79
CA THR A 95 11.66 9.16 -9.79
C THR A 95 11.35 9.78 -11.14
N CYS A 96 10.52 10.82 -11.16
CA CYS A 96 10.38 11.66 -12.34
C CYS A 96 11.54 12.66 -12.38
N THR A 97 12.69 12.21 -12.87
CA THR A 97 13.80 13.10 -13.25
C THR A 97 13.65 13.41 -14.73
N TRP A 98 13.28 14.64 -15.07
CA TRP A 98 13.42 15.12 -16.44
C TRP A 98 14.91 15.30 -16.74
N PRO A 99 15.44 14.75 -17.85
CA PRO A 99 16.77 15.12 -18.29
C PRO A 99 16.72 16.61 -18.68
N SER A 100 17.53 17.43 -17.99
CA SER A 100 17.75 18.84 -18.29
C SER A 100 18.38 19.03 -19.66
#